data_AF-A0A943AZV4-F1
#
_entry.id   AF-A0A943AZV4-F1
#
_cell.length_a   1.000
_cell.length_b   1.000
_cell.length_c   1.000
_cell.angle_alpha   90.00
_cell.angle_beta   90.00
_cell.angle_gamma   90.00
#
_symmetry.space_group_name_H-M   'P 1'
#
loop_
_entity.id
_entity.type
_entity.pdbx_description
1 polymer ?
#
loop_
_entity_poly.entity_id
_entity_poly.type
_entity_poly.pdbx_seq_one_letter_code
_entity_poly.pdbx_strand_id
1 'polypeptide(L)'
;MFYITGDTHRDFERIILFCLENKTTRDDVLIILGDAGINYYGGIKDWYIKHYLNKLPITLFCIQGNHEQRPFNIETYEEVEMFGAKVYFEKEFDNLIINKKAAAIKKMQQPFIFI
;
A
#
# COMPACT_ATOMS: atom_id res chain seq x y z
N MET A 1 10.99 7.60 5.72
CA MET A 1 11.95 6.74 4.99
C MET A 1 11.21 5.93 3.92
N PHE A 2 11.89 5.39 2.90
CA PHE A 2 11.26 4.54 1.88
C PHE A 2 11.83 3.13 1.90
N TYR A 3 10.95 2.14 2.07
CA TYR A 3 11.26 0.73 2.09
C TYR A 3 10.59 0.02 0.90
N ILE A 4 11.15 -1.09 0.43
CA ILE A 4 10.59 -1.90 -0.63
C ILE A 4 10.57 -3.36 -0.18
N THR A 5 9.44 -4.02 -0.37
CA THR A 5 9.31 -5.47 -0.19
C THR A 5 8.56 -6.10 -1.38
N GLY A 6 8.63 -7.43 -1.48
CA GLY A 6 7.87 -8.20 -2.47
C GLY A 6 6.38 -8.29 -2.16
N ASP A 7 5.64 -9.11 -2.91
CA ASP A 7 4.23 -9.37 -2.64
C ASP A 7 3.99 -9.95 -1.23
N THR A 8 2.78 -9.75 -0.71
CA THR A 8 2.40 -10.24 0.62
C THR A 8 1.37 -11.35 0.55
N HIS A 9 0.60 -11.45 -0.55
CA HIS A 9 -0.52 -12.39 -0.66
C HIS A 9 -1.44 -12.35 0.56
N ARG A 10 -1.68 -11.14 1.08
CA ARG A 10 -2.48 -10.84 2.29
C ARG A 10 -1.86 -11.26 3.63
N ASP A 11 -0.64 -11.79 3.65
CA ASP A 11 0.11 -12.03 4.88
C ASP A 11 0.98 -10.81 5.23
N PHE A 12 0.55 -10.10 6.27
CA PHE A 12 1.19 -8.86 6.73
C PHE A 12 1.99 -9.05 8.03
N GLU A 13 2.19 -10.28 8.51
CA GLU A 13 2.91 -10.54 9.76
C GLU A 13 4.32 -9.91 9.74
N ARG A 14 5.05 -10.12 8.65
CA ARG A 14 6.40 -9.54 8.47
C ARG A 14 6.40 -8.02 8.50
N ILE A 15 5.34 -7.37 8.01
CA ILE A 15 5.23 -5.91 7.97
C ILE A 15 4.96 -5.37 9.38
N ILE A 16 4.14 -6.07 10.16
CA ILE A 16 3.87 -5.72 11.56
C ILE A 16 5.16 -5.82 12.39
N LEU A 17 5.89 -6.93 12.26
CA LEU A 17 7.17 -7.13 12.94
C LEU A 17 8.17 -6.04 12.52
N PHE A 18 8.26 -5.74 11.23
CA PHE A 18 9.10 -4.68 10.72
C PHE A 18 8.77 -3.31 11.35
N CYS A 19 7.49 -2.94 11.43
CA CYS A 19 7.06 -1.69 12.05
C CYS A 19 7.47 -1.61 13.52
N LEU A 20 7.34 -2.72 14.27
CA LEU A 20 7.71 -2.81 15.69
C LEU A 20 9.22 -2.67 15.89
N GLU A 21 10.02 -3.41 15.13
CA GLU A 21 11.48 -3.44 15.26
C GLU A 21 12.13 -2.11 14.85
N ASN A 22 11.59 -1.48 13.80
CA ASN A 22 12.15 -0.26 13.23
C ASN A 22 11.46 1.01 13.74
N LYS A 23 10.43 0.88 14.59
CA LYS A 23 9.66 1.99 15.17
C LYS A 23 9.18 2.97 14.08
N THR A 24 8.63 2.43 13.01
CA THR A 24 8.17 3.23 11.87
C THR A 24 7.05 4.19 12.28
N THR A 25 6.83 5.20 11.45
CA THR A 25 5.74 6.17 11.59
C THR A 25 4.97 6.31 10.27
N ARG A 26 3.86 7.06 10.28
CA ARG A 26 3.10 7.36 9.05
C ARG A 26 3.91 8.14 8.01
N ASP A 27 5.00 8.78 8.40
CA ASP A 27 5.95 9.46 7.50
C ASP A 27 6.90 8.47 6.78
N ASP A 28 6.95 7.22 7.24
CA ASP A 28 7.63 6.12 6.57
C ASP A 28 6.71 5.44 5.55
N VAL A 29 7.27 5.10 4.40
CA VAL A 29 6.55 4.50 3.28
C VAL A 29 7.14 3.13 3.00
N LEU A 30 6.33 2.08 3.10
CA LEU A 30 6.67 0.75 2.61
C LEU A 30 5.97 0.50 1.27
N ILE A 31 6.79 0.27 0.25
CA ILE A 31 6.33 -0.07 -1.10
C ILE A 31 6.21 -1.59 -1.23
N ILE A 32 5.02 -2.07 -1.57
CA ILE A 32 4.75 -3.50 -1.84
C ILE A 32 4.68 -3.69 -3.35
N LEU A 33 5.55 -4.53 -3.90
CA LEU A 33 5.67 -4.77 -5.34
C LEU A 33 4.70 -5.85 -5.84
N GLY A 34 3.43 -5.47 -6.03
CA GLY A 34 2.41 -6.37 -6.56
C GLY A 34 1.74 -7.22 -5.49
N ASP A 35 0.59 -7.80 -5.85
CA ASP A 35 -0.18 -8.83 -5.13
C ASP A 35 -0.18 -8.68 -3.60
N ALA A 36 -0.50 -7.48 -3.12
CA ALA A 36 -0.63 -7.22 -1.68
C ALA A 36 -1.83 -7.97 -1.08
N GLY A 37 -2.83 -8.26 -1.90
CA GLY A 37 -4.04 -8.97 -1.50
C GLY A 37 -5.05 -8.07 -0.76
N ILE A 38 -4.91 -6.75 -0.88
CA ILE A 38 -5.76 -5.74 -0.21
C ILE A 38 -7.12 -5.62 -0.91
N ASN A 39 -7.12 -5.66 -2.25
CA ASN A 39 -8.31 -5.58 -3.09
C ASN A 39 -8.58 -6.93 -3.80
N TYR A 40 -8.51 -8.05 -3.08
CA TYR A 40 -8.60 -9.39 -3.66
C TYR A 40 -10.02 -9.98 -3.65
N TYR A 41 -10.72 -9.96 -2.50
CA TYR A 41 -12.03 -10.60 -2.36
C TYR A 41 -13.20 -9.65 -2.62
N GLY A 42 -12.99 -8.34 -2.52
CA GLY A 42 -14.03 -7.33 -2.44
C GLY A 42 -14.81 -7.36 -1.12
N GLY A 43 -15.72 -6.40 -0.99
CA GLY A 43 -16.68 -6.31 0.10
C GLY A 43 -16.05 -6.32 1.50
N ILE A 44 -16.72 -7.00 2.43
CA ILE A 44 -16.39 -6.93 3.87
C ILE A 44 -15.01 -7.52 4.21
N LYS A 45 -14.54 -8.54 3.47
CA LYS A 45 -13.23 -9.15 3.72
C LYS A 45 -12.10 -8.15 3.49
N ASP A 46 -12.18 -7.42 2.39
CA ASP A 46 -11.19 -6.41 2.03
C ASP A 46 -11.32 -5.17 2.91
N TRP A 47 -12.55 -4.81 3.31
CA TRP A 47 -12.75 -3.76 4.32
C TRP A 47 -12.06 -4.09 5.66
N TYR A 48 -12.20 -5.32 6.17
CA TYR A 48 -11.54 -5.72 7.43
C TYR A 48 -10.02 -5.65 7.35
N ILE A 49 -9.41 -6.15 6.26
CA ILE A 49 -7.94 -6.10 6.13
C ILE A 49 -7.46 -4.66 5.99
N LYS A 50 -8.14 -3.82 5.21
CA LYS A 50 -7.81 -2.39 5.09
C LYS A 50 -7.89 -1.67 6.43
N HIS A 51 -8.95 -1.92 7.19
CA HIS A 51 -9.11 -1.33 8.53
C HIS A 51 -8.02 -1.80 9.50
N TYR A 52 -7.58 -3.05 9.40
CA TYR A 52 -6.47 -3.57 10.19
C TYR A 52 -5.12 -2.92 9.79
N LEU A 53 -4.83 -2.83 8.50
CA LEU A 53 -3.61 -2.20 7.99
C LEU A 53 -3.58 -0.69 8.25
N ASN A 54 -4.74 -0.04 8.29
CA ASN A 54 -4.88 1.35 8.68
C ASN A 54 -4.64 1.61 10.17
N LYS A 55 -4.22 0.61 10.96
CA LYS A 55 -3.72 0.82 12.33
C LYS A 55 -2.20 0.78 12.41
N LEU A 56 -1.52 0.36 11.34
CA LEU A 56 -0.06 0.26 11.33
C LEU A 56 0.57 1.66 11.30
N PRO A 57 1.68 1.87 12.01
CA PRO A 57 2.39 3.14 12.00
C PRO A 57 3.31 3.21 10.78
N ILE A 58 2.74 3.05 9.58
CA ILE A 58 3.44 3.14 8.30
C ILE A 58 2.45 3.47 7.18
N THR A 59 2.93 4.15 6.15
CA THR A 59 2.20 4.31 4.88
C THR A 59 2.52 3.16 3.94
N LEU A 60 1.50 2.43 3.49
CA LEU A 60 1.64 1.35 2.52
C LEU A 60 1.38 1.88 1.12
N PHE A 61 2.40 1.83 0.26
CA PHE A 61 2.29 2.15 -1.15
C PHE A 61 2.30 0.86 -1.97
N CYS A 62 1.13 0.36 -2.34
CA CYS A 62 1.00 -0.91 -3.04
C CYS A 62 0.96 -0.68 -4.55
N ILE A 63 1.88 -1.34 -5.26
CA ILE A 63 1.74 -1.52 -6.70
C ILE A 63 0.70 -2.59 -6.94
N GLN A 64 -0.27 -2.28 -7.78
CA GLN A 64 -1.31 -3.22 -8.18
C GLN A 64 -0.70 -4.48 -8.81
N GLY A 65 -1.06 -5.65 -8.25
CA GLY A 65 -0.82 -6.95 -8.85
C GLY A 65 -1.83 -7.39 -9.90
N ASN A 66 -1.56 -8.52 -10.54
CA ASN A 66 -2.47 -9.13 -11.51
C ASN A 66 -3.62 -9.89 -10.84
N HIS A 67 -3.48 -10.26 -9.56
CA HIS A 67 -4.50 -10.98 -8.80
C HIS A 67 -5.51 -10.07 -8.09
N GLU A 68 -5.30 -8.76 -8.11
CA GLU A 68 -6.12 -7.78 -7.38
C GLU A 68 -7.11 -7.04 -8.29
N GLN A 69 -8.27 -6.69 -7.74
CA GLN A 69 -9.25 -5.82 -8.37
C GLN A 69 -8.61 -4.47 -8.72
N ARG A 70 -9.01 -3.95 -9.89
CA ARG A 70 -8.61 -2.63 -10.39
C ARG A 70 -9.17 -1.54 -9.45
N PRO A 71 -8.32 -0.65 -8.88
CA PRO A 71 -8.79 0.36 -7.94
C PRO A 71 -9.80 1.33 -8.58
N PHE A 72 -9.67 1.61 -9.88
CA PHE A 72 -10.61 2.43 -10.64
C PHE A 72 -11.99 1.78 -10.90
N ASN A 73 -12.16 0.50 -10.54
CA ASN A 73 -13.45 -0.19 -10.54
C ASN A 73 -14.08 -0.25 -9.14
N ILE A 74 -13.46 0.38 -8.14
CA ILE A 74 -13.96 0.42 -6.76
C ILE A 74 -14.42 1.85 -6.49
N GLU A 75 -15.72 2.04 -6.29
CA GLU A 75 -16.35 3.38 -6.22
C GLU A 75 -15.84 4.24 -5.08
N THR A 76 -15.35 3.63 -4.00
CA THR A 76 -14.85 4.33 -2.81
C THR A 76 -13.45 4.90 -2.98
N TYR A 77 -12.70 4.48 -3.99
CA TYR A 77 -11.38 5.02 -4.27
C TYR A 77 -11.45 6.36 -5.01
N GLU A 78 -10.64 7.31 -4.56
CA GLU A 78 -10.44 8.59 -5.22
C GLU A 78 -9.07 8.61 -5.91
N GLU A 79 -9.00 9.14 -7.13
CA GLU A 79 -7.73 9.42 -7.80
C GLU A 79 -7.19 10.77 -7.34
N VAL A 80 -5.97 10.78 -6.79
CA VAL A 80 -5.29 12.00 -6.33
C VAL A 80 -3.84 12.02 -6.78
N GLU A 81 -3.21 13.19 -6.68
CA GLU A 81 -1.79 13.36 -6.95
C GLU A 81 -0.99 13.29 -5.65
N MET A 82 -0.14 12.25 -5.52
CA MET A 82 0.78 12.05 -4.39
C MET A 82 2.08 11.45 -4.90
N PHE A 83 3.21 11.74 -4.25
CA PHE A 83 4.52 11.24 -4.66
C PHE A 83 4.88 11.53 -6.15
N GLY A 84 4.37 12.64 -6.68
CA GLY A 84 4.51 13.02 -8.09
C GLY A 84 3.74 12.13 -9.09
N ALA A 85 2.87 11.24 -8.61
CA ALA A 85 2.10 10.30 -9.43
C ALA A 85 0.60 10.39 -9.12
N LYS A 86 -0.22 10.00 -10.11
CA LYS A 86 -1.64 9.70 -9.88
C LYS A 86 -1.73 8.37 -9.14
N VAL A 87 -2.34 8.40 -7.96
CA VAL A 87 -2.56 7.27 -7.07
C VAL A 87 -4.05 7.14 -6.75
N TYR A 88 -4.45 5.98 -6.24
CA TYR A 88 -5.79 5.73 -5.71
C TYR A 88 -5.68 5.53 -4.21
N PHE A 89 -6.53 6.20 -3.45
CA PHE A 89 -6.69 5.94 -2.02
C PHE A 89 -8.15 6.07 -1.60
N GLU A 90 -8.50 5.50 -0.46
CA GLU A 90 -9.82 5.68 0.17
C GLU A 90 -9.61 6.57 1.40
N LYS A 91 -10.44 7.61 1.57
CA LYS A 91 -10.33 8.54 2.72
C LYS A 91 -10.43 7.83 4.08
N GLU A 92 -11.14 6.70 4.14
CA GLU A 92 -11.26 5.87 5.35
C GLU A 92 -9.93 5.18 5.72
N PHE A 93 -9.04 4.96 4.75
CA PHE A 93 -7.78 4.24 4.89
C PHE A 93 -6.62 5.09 4.36
N ASP A 94 -6.35 6.21 5.02
CA ASP A 94 -5.44 7.26 4.56
C ASP A 94 -3.96 6.85 4.40
N ASN A 95 -3.55 5.74 4.98
CA ASN A 95 -2.21 5.16 4.79
C ASN A 95 -2.13 4.07 3.71
N LEU A 96 -3.23 3.76 3.03
CA LEU A 96 -3.26 2.75 1.99
C LEU A 96 -3.34 3.41 0.62
N ILE A 97 -2.22 3.37 -0.10
CA ILE A 97 -2.04 4.09 -1.36
C ILE A 97 -1.78 3.07 -2.45
N ILE A 98 -2.68 3.02 -3.43
CA ILE A 98 -2.62 2.04 -4.52
C ILE A 98 -2.18 2.75 -5.80
N ASN A 99 -1.15 2.22 -6.46
CA ASN A 99 -0.78 2.68 -7.79
C ASN A 99 -0.89 1.56 -8.82
N LYS A 100 -1.38 1.89 -10.01
CA LYS A 100 -1.53 0.96 -11.14
C LYS A 100 -0.21 0.38 -11.63
N LYS A 101 0.91 1.12 -11.53
CA LYS A 101 2.18 0.75 -12.17
C LYS A 101 3.38 1.11 -11.32
N ALA A 102 4.36 0.21 -11.30
CA ALA A 102 5.66 0.42 -10.63
C ALA A 102 6.44 1.64 -11.16
N ALA A 103 6.14 2.13 -12.37
CA ALA A 103 6.76 3.35 -12.90
C ALA A 103 6.57 4.58 -12.00
N ALA A 104 5.54 4.60 -11.15
CA ALA A 104 5.33 5.65 -10.15
C ALA A 104 6.48 5.74 -9.13
N ILE A 105 7.13 4.61 -8.79
CA ILE A 105 8.25 4.57 -7.85
C ILE A 105 9.41 5.43 -8.34
N LYS A 106 9.65 5.49 -9.66
CA LYS A 106 10.70 6.33 -10.26
C LYS A 106 10.48 7.83 -9.99
N LYS A 107 9.26 8.25 -9.67
CA LYS A 107 8.93 9.64 -9.36
C LYS A 107 9.16 10.02 -7.90
N MET A 108 9.37 9.04 -7.02
CA MET A 108 9.53 9.29 -5.58
C MET A 108 10.85 9.97 -5.22
N GLN A 109 11.86 10.03 -6.11
CA GLN A 109 13.13 10.77 -5.90
C GLN A 109 13.77 10.62 -4.50
N GLN A 110 13.64 9.43 -3.88
CA GLN A 110 14.22 9.10 -2.59
C GLN A 110 15.12 7.86 -2.69
N PRO A 111 16.09 7.68 -1.78
CA PRO A 111 16.77 6.39 -1.62
C PRO A 111 15.79 5.34 -1.08
N PHE A 112 15.95 4.09 -1.53
CA PHE A 112 15.12 2.96 -1.13
C PHE A 112 15.93 1.92 -0.36
N ILE A 113 15.32 1.34 0.66
CA ILE A 113 15.86 0.22 1.43
C ILE A 113 15.04 -1.03 1.11
N PHE A 114 15.68 -2.10 0.63
CA PHE A 114 15.01 -3.38 0.37
C PHE A 114 14.95 -4.21 1.64
N ILE A 115 13.77 -4.74 1.96
CA ILE A 115 13.48 -5.55 3.15
C ILE A 115 12.70 -6.83 2.83
#